data_AF-K2MNL0-F1
#
_entry.id   AF-K2MNL0-F1
#
_cell.length_a   1.000
_cell.length_b   1.000
_cell.length_c   1.000
_cell.angle_alpha   90.00
_cell.angle_beta   90.00
_cell.angle_gamma   90.00
#
_symmetry.space_group_name_H-M   'P 1'
#
loop_
_entity.id
_entity.type
_entity.pdbx_description
1 polymer ?
#
loop_
_entity_poly.entity_id
_entity_poly.type
_entity_poly.pdbx_seq_one_letter_code
_entity_poly.pdbx_strand_id
1 'polypeptide(L)'
;MTGGRTVVVDGAVLELVGGGVALDAAVLGGDYALYASARVVASGGAVLRVSGSQVYAAHGLVFDSGVEANASAVVVNNNTGALTNGALLVLRGSASFASRSWLSVRGNSVSGRLLSVPSYSRRADLAQSTLTLHGNAGSGPVVMDGTVALGGAGGKFVVGCLTLNGQALQPMDYRSAGIIGEFRPVACGVCDADVHCFAAATRAMSRSCGCRCAEGGYGRDCLPVYLPHVDGCNRTPDMPLLIHMATLTETRSLTPTWTTTPTPSLSATHYGPTE
;
A
#
# COMPACT_ATOMS: atom_id res chain seq x y z
N MET A 1 4.22 -2.09 22.61
CA MET A 1 3.63 -1.75 21.28
C MET A 1 2.26 -1.19 21.54
N THR A 2 2.08 0.13 21.55
CA THR A 2 0.79 0.74 21.93
C THR A 2 0.53 1.94 21.04
N GLY A 3 -0.54 1.87 20.24
CA GLY A 3 -1.07 3.02 19.49
C GLY A 3 -1.78 2.66 18.18
N GLY A 4 -1.44 1.53 17.55
CA GLY A 4 -2.05 1.10 16.30
C GLY A 4 -3.30 0.23 16.47
N ARG A 5 -4.13 0.18 15.43
CA ARG A 5 -5.30 -0.70 15.34
C ARG A 5 -5.04 -1.85 14.37
N THR A 6 -5.61 -3.02 14.64
CA THR A 6 -5.62 -4.14 13.70
C THR A 6 -6.78 -3.99 12.72
N VAL A 7 -6.54 -4.31 11.46
CA VAL A 7 -7.60 -4.56 10.48
C VAL A 7 -7.83 -6.06 10.37
N VAL A 8 -9.07 -6.51 10.54
CA VAL A 8 -9.43 -7.93 10.40
C VAL A 8 -10.39 -8.09 9.23
N VAL A 9 -10.10 -9.04 8.36
CA VAL A 9 -10.98 -9.49 7.29
C VAL A 9 -11.33 -10.95 7.57
N ASP A 10 -12.54 -11.17 8.09
CA ASP A 10 -13.04 -12.49 8.45
C ASP A 10 -14.14 -13.00 7.51
N GLY A 11 -14.33 -14.32 7.48
CA GLY A 11 -15.28 -15.01 6.61
C GLY A 11 -14.61 -15.91 5.57
N ALA A 12 -15.37 -16.30 4.55
CA ALA A 12 -14.88 -17.23 3.52
C ALA A 12 -14.04 -16.51 2.45
N VAL A 13 -14.56 -15.42 1.88
CA VAL A 13 -13.95 -14.67 0.78
C VAL A 13 -14.21 -13.18 0.95
N LEU A 14 -13.16 -12.36 0.76
CA LEU A 14 -13.29 -10.94 0.45
C LEU A 14 -13.05 -10.76 -1.05
N GLU A 15 -14.09 -10.43 -1.79
CA GLU A 15 -14.01 -10.22 -3.24
C GLU A 15 -14.06 -8.72 -3.58
N LEU A 16 -13.08 -8.25 -4.33
CA LEU A 16 -12.98 -6.90 -4.87
C LEU A 16 -13.11 -6.97 -6.39
N VAL A 17 -14.16 -6.37 -6.95
CA VAL A 17 -14.42 -6.39 -8.40
C VAL A 17 -14.46 -4.95 -8.93
N GLY A 18 -13.47 -4.58 -9.76
CA GLY A 18 -13.38 -3.24 -10.38
C GLY A 18 -13.29 -2.06 -9.41
N GLY A 19 -13.13 -2.32 -8.11
CA GLY A 19 -13.05 -1.34 -7.04
C GLY A 19 -11.73 -1.44 -6.28
N GLY A 20 -11.63 -0.79 -5.12
CA GLY A 20 -10.45 -0.98 -4.30
C GLY A 20 -10.60 -0.60 -2.84
N VAL A 21 -9.71 -1.16 -2.03
CA VAL A 21 -9.55 -0.85 -0.62
C VAL A 21 -8.16 -0.28 -0.42
N ALA A 22 -8.07 0.90 0.19
CA ALA A 22 -6.81 1.55 0.50
C ALA A 22 -6.72 1.85 1.99
N LEU A 23 -5.64 1.38 2.62
CA LEU A 23 -5.22 1.73 3.96
C LEU A 23 -4.00 2.66 3.83
N ASP A 24 -4.28 3.95 3.66
CA ASP A 24 -3.26 4.97 3.47
C ASP A 24 -3.04 5.75 4.76
N ALA A 25 -1.78 6.09 5.07
CA ALA A 25 -1.40 6.91 6.21
C ALA A 25 -1.99 6.43 7.56
N ALA A 26 -2.20 5.12 7.71
CA ALA A 26 -2.78 4.51 8.89
C ALA A 26 -1.71 4.22 9.95
N VAL A 27 -2.12 4.11 11.22
CA VAL A 27 -1.29 3.55 12.29
C VAL A 27 -1.84 2.19 12.65
N LEU A 28 -1.15 1.14 12.21
CA LEU A 28 -1.51 -0.25 12.40
C LEU A 28 -0.67 -0.88 13.51
N GLY A 29 -1.28 -1.76 14.29
CA GLY A 29 -0.59 -2.42 15.39
C GLY A 29 -1.44 -3.48 16.08
N GLY A 30 -0.84 -4.21 17.00
CA GLY A 30 -1.44 -5.37 17.67
C GLY A 30 -0.64 -6.64 17.42
N ASP A 31 -1.26 -7.80 17.58
CA ASP A 31 -0.63 -9.07 17.18
C ASP A 31 -0.47 -9.14 15.65
N TYR A 32 -1.46 -8.63 14.92
CA TYR A 32 -1.42 -8.45 13.47
C TYR A 32 -1.70 -6.99 13.12
N ALA A 33 -1.01 -6.43 12.13
CA ALA A 33 -1.36 -5.13 11.57
C ALA A 33 -2.61 -5.24 10.69
N LEU A 34 -2.63 -6.27 9.84
CA LEU A 34 -3.80 -6.73 9.11
C LEU A 34 -3.82 -8.25 9.14
N TYR A 35 -4.97 -8.84 9.45
CA TYR A 35 -5.18 -10.28 9.39
C TYR A 35 -6.41 -10.61 8.54
N ALA A 36 -6.18 -11.36 7.47
CA ALA A 36 -7.24 -11.87 6.61
C ALA A 36 -7.32 -13.39 6.76
N SER A 37 -8.31 -13.86 7.54
CA SER A 37 -8.72 -15.28 7.56
C SER A 37 -9.54 -15.62 6.32
N ALA A 38 -10.22 -14.65 5.71
CA ALA A 38 -10.88 -14.84 4.42
C ALA A 38 -9.86 -14.93 3.27
N ARG A 39 -10.21 -15.69 2.21
CA ARG A 39 -9.47 -15.63 0.94
C ARG A 39 -9.72 -14.28 0.29
N VAL A 40 -8.66 -13.58 -0.12
CA VAL A 40 -8.79 -12.26 -0.77
C VAL A 40 -8.70 -12.42 -2.27
N VAL A 41 -9.71 -11.97 -3.00
CA VAL A 41 -9.79 -12.08 -4.46
C VAL A 41 -9.97 -10.68 -5.05
N ALA A 42 -9.07 -10.26 -5.92
CA ALA A 42 -9.13 -9.00 -6.65
C ALA A 42 -9.28 -9.27 -8.16
N SER A 43 -10.37 -8.81 -8.76
CA SER A 43 -10.70 -9.07 -10.17
C SER A 43 -11.21 -7.82 -10.89
N GLY A 44 -11.16 -7.84 -12.22
CA GLY A 44 -11.77 -6.80 -13.05
C GLY A 44 -11.16 -5.41 -12.91
N GLY A 45 -9.86 -5.30 -12.59
CA GLY A 45 -9.22 -4.01 -12.35
C GLY A 45 -9.30 -3.54 -10.90
N ALA A 46 -9.32 -4.47 -9.95
CA ALA A 46 -9.39 -4.12 -8.54
C ALA A 46 -8.03 -3.81 -7.91
N VAL A 47 -8.05 -3.10 -6.77
CA VAL A 47 -6.83 -2.80 -5.99
C VAL A 47 -7.01 -3.00 -4.50
N LEU A 48 -6.07 -3.71 -3.88
CA LEU A 48 -5.85 -3.66 -2.43
C LEU A 48 -4.54 -2.94 -2.14
N ARG A 49 -4.58 -1.82 -1.41
CA ARG A 49 -3.40 -1.00 -1.12
C ARG A 49 -3.22 -0.77 0.38
N VAL A 50 -1.97 -0.87 0.83
CA VAL A 50 -1.52 -0.34 2.12
C VAL A 50 -0.31 0.54 1.86
N SER A 51 -0.45 1.85 2.07
CA SER A 51 0.63 2.78 1.73
C SER A 51 0.86 3.90 2.73
N GLY A 52 2.13 4.29 2.92
CA GLY A 52 2.48 5.41 3.80
C GLY A 52 2.09 5.17 5.26
N SER A 53 1.83 3.93 5.66
CA SER A 53 1.30 3.58 6.98
C SER A 53 2.44 3.24 7.94
N GLN A 54 2.18 3.46 9.23
CA GLN A 54 3.03 3.05 10.33
C GLN A 54 2.57 1.68 10.83
N VAL A 55 3.47 0.71 10.94
CA VAL A 55 3.17 -0.69 11.25
C VAL A 55 3.98 -1.14 12.46
N TYR A 56 3.32 -1.19 13.63
CA TYR A 56 3.92 -1.59 14.90
C TYR A 56 3.18 -2.81 15.48
N ALA A 57 3.52 -4.00 14.99
CA ALA A 57 2.78 -5.23 15.27
C ALA A 57 3.70 -6.44 15.50
N ALA A 58 3.15 -7.54 16.02
CA ALA A 58 3.89 -8.80 16.01
C ALA A 58 4.04 -9.33 14.59
N HIS A 59 2.99 -9.27 13.78
CA HIS A 59 2.97 -9.65 12.37
C HIS A 59 2.44 -8.50 11.51
N GLY A 60 2.95 -8.36 10.28
CA GLY A 60 2.50 -7.33 9.34
C GLY A 60 1.10 -7.60 8.76
N LEU A 61 1.02 -7.57 7.43
CA LEU A 61 -0.18 -7.85 6.65
C LEU A 61 -0.22 -9.34 6.32
N VAL A 62 -1.11 -10.09 6.95
CA VAL A 62 -1.17 -11.56 6.84
C VAL A 62 -2.41 -11.99 6.07
N PHE A 63 -2.17 -12.66 4.93
CA PHE A 63 -3.19 -13.34 4.13
C PHE A 63 -3.13 -14.83 4.43
N ASP A 64 -4.00 -15.29 5.33
CA ASP A 64 -3.92 -16.62 5.90
C ASP A 64 -4.51 -17.68 4.95
N SER A 65 -5.68 -17.40 4.38
CA SER A 65 -6.38 -18.30 3.46
C SER A 65 -6.02 -18.13 1.98
N GLY A 66 -5.21 -17.12 1.66
CA GLY A 66 -4.66 -16.89 0.32
C GLY A 66 -5.08 -15.57 -0.31
N VAL A 67 -4.41 -15.25 -1.42
CA VAL A 67 -4.61 -14.04 -2.22
C VAL A 67 -4.63 -14.40 -3.70
N GLU A 68 -5.60 -13.87 -4.43
CA GLU A 68 -5.75 -14.06 -5.87
C GLU A 68 -5.97 -12.71 -6.54
N ALA A 69 -5.25 -12.46 -7.64
CA ALA A 69 -5.42 -11.26 -8.44
C ALA A 69 -5.54 -11.60 -9.92
N ASN A 70 -6.54 -11.03 -10.60
CA ASN A 70 -6.74 -11.16 -12.02
C ASN A 70 -6.94 -9.77 -12.64
N ALA A 71 -6.01 -9.36 -13.50
CA ALA A 71 -5.93 -8.01 -14.05
C ALA A 71 -6.03 -6.91 -12.96
N SER A 72 -5.46 -7.17 -11.79
CA SER A 72 -5.66 -6.39 -10.56
C SER A 72 -4.34 -6.17 -9.81
N ALA A 73 -4.33 -5.32 -8.79
CA ALA A 73 -3.11 -4.98 -8.07
C ALA A 73 -3.23 -5.16 -6.54
N VAL A 74 -2.15 -5.68 -5.93
CA VAL A 74 -1.93 -5.67 -4.49
C VAL A 74 -0.68 -4.85 -4.22
N VAL A 75 -0.80 -3.81 -3.39
CA VAL A 75 0.18 -2.73 -3.32
C VAL A 75 0.54 -2.44 -1.86
N VAL A 76 1.78 -2.71 -1.47
CA VAL A 76 2.29 -2.49 -0.11
C VAL A 76 3.51 -1.58 -0.19
N ASN A 77 3.32 -0.27 -0.03
CA ASN A 77 4.38 0.69 -0.32
C ASN A 77 4.60 1.77 0.72
N ASN A 78 5.86 2.20 0.87
CA ASN A 78 6.24 3.36 1.69
C ASN A 78 5.79 3.24 3.15
N ASN A 79 5.61 2.01 3.65
CA ASN A 79 5.23 1.79 5.04
C ASN A 79 6.48 1.79 5.92
N THR A 80 6.35 2.27 7.15
CA THR A 80 7.42 2.29 8.14
C THR A 80 6.99 1.57 9.40
N GLY A 81 7.93 1.11 10.22
CA GLY A 81 7.61 0.63 11.56
C GLY A 81 8.49 -0.50 12.06
N ALA A 82 7.95 -1.28 12.98
CA ALA A 82 8.68 -2.35 13.65
C ALA A 82 7.82 -3.59 13.84
N LEU A 83 8.34 -4.73 13.40
CA LEU A 83 7.75 -6.04 13.59
C LEU A 83 8.55 -6.80 14.64
N THR A 84 7.87 -7.47 15.56
CA THR A 84 8.54 -8.35 16.53
C THR A 84 8.63 -9.79 16.05
N ASN A 85 7.83 -10.18 15.06
CA ASN A 85 7.83 -11.50 14.43
C ASN A 85 7.48 -11.39 12.92
N GLY A 86 7.73 -12.45 12.15
CA GLY A 86 7.26 -12.55 10.77
C GLY A 86 7.87 -11.54 9.79
N ALA A 87 7.01 -11.05 8.88
CA ALA A 87 7.36 -10.13 7.79
C ALA A 87 6.27 -9.06 7.59
N LEU A 88 6.59 -7.99 6.85
CA LEU A 88 5.64 -6.92 6.53
C LEU A 88 4.47 -7.42 5.69
N LEU A 89 4.72 -8.25 4.69
CA LEU A 89 3.69 -8.96 3.94
C LEU A 89 3.88 -10.47 4.09
N VAL A 90 2.85 -11.18 4.54
CA VAL A 90 2.87 -12.64 4.73
C VAL A 90 1.73 -13.25 3.91
N LEU A 91 2.10 -14.05 2.92
CA LEU A 91 1.19 -14.87 2.13
C LEU A 91 1.31 -16.30 2.64
N ARG A 92 0.43 -16.74 3.55
CA ARG A 92 0.50 -18.08 4.16
C ARG A 92 -0.28 -19.12 3.35
N GLY A 93 -1.43 -18.71 2.82
CA GLY A 93 -2.27 -19.50 1.92
C GLY A 93 -1.73 -19.53 0.49
N SER A 94 -2.56 -19.92 -0.48
CA SER A 94 -2.19 -19.84 -1.90
C SER A 94 -2.04 -18.38 -2.35
N ALA A 95 -1.07 -18.10 -3.23
CA ALA A 95 -0.92 -16.78 -3.84
C ALA A 95 -0.88 -16.92 -5.36
N SER A 96 -1.86 -16.37 -6.08
CA SER A 96 -1.92 -16.44 -7.54
C SER A 96 -2.19 -15.07 -8.16
N PHE A 97 -1.40 -14.73 -9.17
CA PHE A 97 -1.52 -13.47 -9.90
C PHE A 97 -1.57 -13.78 -11.40
N ALA A 98 -2.66 -13.37 -12.05
CA ALA A 98 -2.94 -13.66 -13.45
C ALA A 98 -3.25 -12.39 -14.24
N SER A 99 -3.13 -12.47 -15.57
CA SER A 99 -3.61 -11.46 -16.51
C SER A 99 -3.02 -10.06 -16.29
N ARG A 100 -1.69 -9.93 -16.20
CA ARG A 100 -0.99 -8.66 -15.96
C ARG A 100 -1.29 -8.05 -14.59
N SER A 101 -1.55 -8.88 -13.60
CA SER A 101 -1.68 -8.44 -12.21
C SER A 101 -0.33 -7.99 -11.65
N TRP A 102 -0.38 -7.23 -10.56
CA TRP A 102 0.81 -6.67 -9.95
C TRP A 102 0.80 -6.79 -8.43
N LEU A 103 1.80 -7.50 -7.90
CA LEU A 103 2.15 -7.43 -6.49
C LEU A 103 3.33 -6.48 -6.31
N SER A 104 3.08 -5.31 -5.76
CA SER A 104 4.10 -4.31 -5.48
C SER A 104 4.43 -4.27 -4.00
N VAL A 105 5.70 -4.54 -3.66
CA VAL A 105 6.26 -4.31 -2.33
C VAL A 105 7.42 -3.33 -2.47
N ARG A 106 7.17 -2.03 -2.30
CA ARG A 106 8.17 -1.01 -2.62
C ARG A 106 8.33 0.10 -1.59
N GLY A 107 9.56 0.55 -1.35
CA GLY A 107 9.82 1.73 -0.50
C GLY A 107 9.55 1.53 0.99
N ASN A 108 9.33 0.30 1.46
CA ASN A 108 9.02 0.04 2.87
C ASN A 108 10.29 0.05 3.72
N SER A 109 10.19 0.51 4.97
CA SER A 109 11.30 0.56 5.93
C SER A 109 10.85 0.05 7.30
N VAL A 110 11.11 -1.22 7.57
CA VAL A 110 10.66 -1.89 8.81
C VAL A 110 11.80 -2.61 9.52
N SER A 111 11.72 -2.73 10.84
CA SER A 111 12.51 -3.76 11.53
C SER A 111 11.83 -5.12 11.37
N GLY A 112 12.48 -6.06 10.69
CA GLY A 112 11.94 -7.38 10.35
C GLY A 112 12.04 -7.70 8.86
N ARG A 113 11.52 -8.88 8.48
CA ARG A 113 11.46 -9.31 7.08
C ARG A 113 10.45 -8.47 6.30
N LEU A 114 10.64 -8.38 4.99
CA LEU A 114 9.77 -7.60 4.10
C LEU A 114 8.67 -8.47 3.50
N LEU A 115 9.01 -9.69 3.09
CA LEU A 115 8.09 -10.57 2.40
C LEU A 115 8.22 -12.00 2.93
N SER A 116 7.09 -12.66 3.12
CA SER A 116 7.03 -14.09 3.39
C SER A 116 6.02 -14.71 2.44
N VAL A 117 6.48 -15.64 1.60
CA VAL A 117 5.61 -16.38 0.68
C VAL A 117 5.60 -17.87 1.03
N PRO A 118 4.59 -18.64 0.58
CA PRO A 118 4.51 -20.04 0.92
C PRO A 118 5.73 -20.80 0.42
N SER A 119 6.18 -21.78 1.20
CA SER A 119 7.23 -22.70 0.78
C SER A 119 6.74 -23.63 -0.35
N TYR A 120 7.71 -24.30 -1.00
CA TYR A 120 7.70 -25.00 -2.30
C TYR A 120 6.43 -25.75 -2.76
N SER A 121 5.51 -26.14 -1.87
CA SER A 121 4.26 -26.84 -2.18
C SER A 121 3.06 -25.95 -2.50
N ARG A 122 3.07 -24.66 -2.12
CA ARG A 122 1.94 -23.71 -2.31
C ARG A 122 2.28 -22.41 -3.04
N ARG A 123 3.48 -22.34 -3.61
CA ARG A 123 4.17 -21.25 -4.34
C ARG A 123 3.29 -20.05 -4.75
N ALA A 124 3.87 -18.85 -4.65
CA ALA A 124 3.32 -17.69 -5.35
C ALA A 124 3.46 -17.88 -6.87
N ASP A 125 2.33 -17.95 -7.57
CA ASP A 125 2.26 -18.14 -9.02
C ASP A 125 2.00 -16.81 -9.74
N LEU A 126 2.84 -16.50 -10.71
CA LEU A 126 2.80 -15.27 -11.51
C LEU A 126 2.56 -15.57 -12.99
N ALA A 127 1.30 -15.77 -13.38
CA ALA A 127 0.89 -15.94 -14.77
C ALA A 127 0.76 -14.59 -15.47
N GLN A 128 1.71 -14.28 -16.39
CA GLN A 128 1.77 -12.99 -17.09
C GLN A 128 1.71 -11.78 -16.14
N SER A 129 2.22 -11.93 -14.92
CA SER A 129 2.05 -10.96 -13.83
C SER A 129 3.39 -10.57 -13.23
N THR A 130 3.43 -9.43 -12.56
CA THR A 130 4.66 -8.86 -12.00
C THR A 130 4.63 -8.91 -10.47
N LEU A 131 5.72 -9.36 -9.87
CA LEU A 131 6.05 -9.15 -8.46
C LEU A 131 7.26 -8.22 -8.39
N THR A 132 7.11 -7.12 -7.67
CA THR A 132 8.17 -6.11 -7.50
C THR A 132 8.56 -6.06 -6.04
N LEU A 133 9.84 -6.28 -5.74
CA LEU A 133 10.45 -6.09 -4.44
C LEU A 133 11.58 -5.06 -4.57
N HIS A 134 11.27 -3.78 -4.40
CA HIS A 134 12.19 -2.70 -4.74
C HIS A 134 12.29 -1.57 -3.71
N GLY A 135 13.49 -1.13 -3.39
CA GLY A 135 13.70 0.07 -2.56
C GLY A 135 13.30 -0.13 -1.10
N ASN A 136 13.38 -1.36 -0.58
CA ASN A 136 12.94 -1.68 0.76
C ASN A 136 14.10 -1.84 1.74
N ALA A 137 13.90 -1.40 2.98
CA ALA A 137 14.80 -1.62 4.10
C ALA A 137 14.16 -2.56 5.12
N GLY A 138 14.87 -3.65 5.44
CA GLY A 138 14.47 -4.65 6.42
C GLY A 138 15.60 -4.94 7.43
N SER A 139 15.30 -5.79 8.40
CA SER A 139 16.31 -6.31 9.33
C SER A 139 16.05 -7.76 9.70
N GLY A 140 17.06 -8.41 10.27
CA GLY A 140 17.06 -9.82 10.59
C GLY A 140 17.97 -10.64 9.67
N PRO A 141 17.80 -11.98 9.64
CA PRO A 141 18.72 -12.86 8.93
C PRO A 141 18.57 -12.83 7.40
N VAL A 142 17.36 -12.54 6.91
CA VAL A 142 17.02 -12.53 5.48
C VAL A 142 16.02 -11.42 5.18
N VAL A 143 15.88 -11.04 3.91
CA VAL A 143 14.85 -10.09 3.44
C VAL A 143 13.50 -10.78 3.26
N MET A 144 13.52 -12.00 2.72
CA MET A 144 12.32 -12.80 2.51
C MET A 144 12.56 -14.29 2.74
N ASP A 145 11.48 -15.03 2.94
CA ASP A 145 11.44 -16.49 2.92
C ASP A 145 10.37 -17.00 1.95
N GLY A 146 10.48 -18.26 1.58
CA GLY A 146 9.64 -18.90 0.57
C GLY A 146 10.25 -18.88 -0.84
N THR A 147 9.48 -19.27 -1.84
CA THR A 147 9.94 -19.35 -3.24
C THR A 147 8.90 -18.74 -4.17
N VAL A 148 9.35 -17.85 -5.04
CA VAL A 148 8.51 -17.29 -6.12
C VAL A 148 8.70 -18.16 -7.37
N ALA A 149 7.59 -18.60 -7.96
CA ALA A 149 7.60 -19.32 -9.23
C ALA A 149 6.93 -18.48 -10.31
N LEU A 150 7.58 -18.38 -11.46
CA LEU A 150 6.99 -17.76 -12.64
C LEU A 150 6.19 -18.85 -13.36
N GLY A 151 4.86 -18.85 -13.21
CA GLY A 151 4.00 -19.78 -13.94
C GLY A 151 3.61 -19.22 -15.31
N GLY A 152 3.56 -20.09 -16.31
CA GLY A 152 3.27 -19.70 -17.70
C GLY A 152 4.30 -18.74 -18.31
N ALA A 153 4.03 -18.29 -19.54
CA ALA A 153 4.90 -17.31 -20.21
C ALA A 153 4.65 -15.89 -19.67
N GLY A 154 5.72 -15.14 -19.39
CA GLY A 154 5.65 -13.69 -19.16
C GLY A 154 5.46 -13.23 -17.71
N GLY A 155 5.57 -14.12 -16.72
CA GLY A 155 5.71 -13.73 -15.32
C GLY A 155 7.03 -12.98 -15.07
N LYS A 156 7.03 -12.01 -14.16
CA LYS A 156 8.24 -11.24 -13.81
C LYS A 156 8.39 -11.13 -12.30
N PHE A 157 9.58 -11.44 -11.81
CA PHE A 157 9.99 -11.09 -10.44
C PHE A 157 11.15 -10.09 -10.51
N VAL A 158 10.88 -8.85 -10.11
CA VAL A 158 11.82 -7.73 -10.21
C VAL A 158 12.31 -7.35 -8.81
N VAL A 159 13.63 -7.29 -8.63
CA VAL A 159 14.26 -7.07 -7.33
C VAL A 159 15.31 -5.98 -7.43
N GLY A 160 15.34 -5.03 -6.51
CA GLY A 160 16.37 -4.00 -6.52
C GLY A 160 16.40 -3.15 -5.26
N CYS A 161 17.53 -2.47 -5.01
CA CYS A 161 17.64 -1.47 -3.95
C CYS A 161 17.19 -1.94 -2.57
N LEU A 162 17.71 -3.09 -2.15
CA LEU A 162 17.39 -3.66 -0.86
C LEU A 162 18.44 -3.27 0.16
N THR A 163 17.99 -2.95 1.36
CA THR A 163 18.84 -2.72 2.54
C THR A 163 18.48 -3.75 3.59
N LEU A 164 19.46 -4.47 4.12
CA LEU A 164 19.29 -5.43 5.21
C LEU A 164 20.23 -5.06 6.35
N ASN A 165 19.70 -4.90 7.57
CA ASN A 165 20.48 -4.51 8.76
C ASN A 165 21.29 -3.22 8.56
N GLY A 166 20.73 -2.26 7.82
CA GLY A 166 21.40 -0.99 7.51
C GLY A 166 22.44 -1.05 6.38
N GLN A 167 22.68 -2.23 5.78
CA GLN A 167 23.62 -2.40 4.67
C GLN A 167 22.87 -2.58 3.36
N ALA A 168 23.26 -1.81 2.34
CA ALA A 168 22.73 -1.96 0.98
C ALA A 168 23.26 -3.26 0.36
N LEU A 169 22.33 -4.11 -0.10
CA LEU A 169 22.65 -5.40 -0.72
C LEU A 169 23.03 -5.22 -2.19
N GLN A 170 24.09 -5.90 -2.62
CA GLN A 170 24.40 -6.03 -4.03
C GLN A 170 23.53 -7.13 -4.67
N PRO A 171 23.31 -7.11 -6.00
CA PRO A 171 22.54 -8.17 -6.68
C PRO A 171 23.05 -9.59 -6.42
N MET A 172 24.35 -9.76 -6.20
CA MET A 172 24.98 -11.05 -5.89
C MET A 172 24.56 -11.59 -4.52
N ASP A 173 24.18 -10.71 -3.58
CA ASP A 173 23.78 -11.05 -2.22
C ASP A 173 22.28 -11.33 -2.08
N TYR A 174 21.47 -11.11 -3.12
CA TYR A 174 20.02 -11.31 -3.05
C TYR A 174 19.65 -12.76 -2.72
N ARG A 175 20.39 -13.73 -3.25
CA ARG A 175 20.14 -15.15 -2.95
C ARG A 175 20.47 -15.48 -1.50
N SER A 176 21.58 -14.97 -0.95
CA SER A 176 21.93 -15.18 0.47
C SER A 176 20.98 -14.42 1.41
N ALA A 177 20.36 -13.34 0.93
CA ALA A 177 19.28 -12.64 1.63
C ALA A 177 17.89 -13.31 1.52
N GLY A 178 17.83 -14.58 1.08
CA GLY A 178 16.61 -15.39 1.06
C GLY A 178 15.72 -15.21 -0.17
N ILE A 179 16.18 -14.48 -1.20
CA ILE A 179 15.42 -14.29 -2.43
C ILE A 179 15.62 -15.49 -3.36
N ILE A 180 14.66 -16.41 -3.32
CA ILE A 180 14.67 -17.66 -4.09
C ILE A 180 13.64 -17.62 -5.21
N GLY A 181 14.10 -17.94 -6.42
CA GLY A 181 13.32 -17.93 -7.66
C GLY A 181 14.15 -17.45 -8.85
N GLU A 182 13.50 -17.33 -10.00
CA GLU A 182 14.01 -16.61 -11.16
C GLU A 182 13.61 -15.15 -11.03
N PHE A 183 14.59 -14.25 -10.88
CA PHE A 183 14.35 -12.83 -10.72
C PHE A 183 15.31 -11.99 -11.57
N ARG A 184 14.86 -10.81 -11.96
CA ARG A 184 15.64 -9.80 -12.68
C ARG A 184 16.08 -8.70 -11.70
N PRO A 185 17.39 -8.55 -11.43
CA PRO A 185 17.88 -7.45 -10.61
C PRO A 185 17.73 -6.11 -11.37
N VAL A 186 17.39 -5.05 -10.64
CA VAL A 186 17.31 -3.67 -11.13
C VAL A 186 18.18 -2.78 -10.26
N ALA A 187 19.00 -1.96 -10.91
CA ALA A 187 19.92 -1.04 -10.24
C ALA A 187 19.15 0.14 -9.60
N CYS A 188 19.77 0.78 -8.61
CA CYS A 188 19.16 1.93 -7.97
C CYS A 188 19.23 3.20 -8.82
N GLY A 189 18.15 3.99 -8.75
CA GLY A 189 18.03 5.25 -9.47
C GLY A 189 17.73 5.13 -10.97
N VAL A 190 17.59 3.90 -11.50
CA VAL A 190 17.17 3.70 -12.90
C VAL A 190 15.64 3.71 -13.01
N CYS A 191 15.12 4.30 -14.07
CA CYS A 191 13.70 4.23 -14.37
C CYS A 191 13.38 2.85 -14.98
N ASP A 192 12.62 2.03 -14.25
CA ASP A 192 12.11 0.76 -14.75
C ASP A 192 10.58 0.70 -14.61
N ALA A 193 9.89 0.48 -15.73
CA ALA A 193 8.43 0.48 -15.75
C ALA A 193 7.83 -0.68 -14.92
N ASP A 194 8.52 -1.83 -14.84
CA ASP A 194 8.08 -2.96 -14.01
C ASP A 194 8.29 -2.71 -12.51
N VAL A 195 9.02 -1.65 -12.15
CA VAL A 195 9.20 -1.21 -10.76
C VAL A 195 8.17 -0.15 -10.36
N HIS A 196 7.92 0.81 -11.25
CA HIS A 196 7.14 2.01 -10.90
C HIS A 196 5.68 1.96 -11.32
N CYS A 197 5.34 1.16 -12.34
CA CYS A 197 4.07 1.29 -13.04
C CYS A 197 3.29 -0.01 -13.07
N PHE A 198 1.97 0.09 -12.89
CA PHE A 198 1.06 -0.99 -13.21
C PHE A 198 0.98 -1.16 -14.73
N ALA A 199 1.69 -2.15 -15.24
CA ALA A 199 1.88 -2.37 -16.68
C ALA A 199 0.55 -2.41 -17.46
N ALA A 200 -0.51 -2.99 -16.87
CA ALA A 200 -1.76 -3.19 -17.60
C ALA A 200 -2.49 -1.89 -18.00
N ALA A 201 -2.26 -0.80 -17.25
CA ALA A 201 -2.85 0.52 -17.50
C ALA A 201 -1.79 1.63 -17.69
N THR A 202 -0.56 1.24 -18.09
CA THR A 202 0.51 2.19 -18.40
C THR A 202 0.70 2.33 -19.90
N ARG A 203 0.66 3.57 -20.41
CA ARG A 203 0.89 3.89 -21.82
C ARG A 203 2.36 4.11 -22.12
N ALA A 204 3.08 4.77 -21.22
CA ALA A 204 4.50 5.08 -21.37
C ALA A 204 5.13 5.41 -20.01
N MET A 205 6.46 5.41 -19.93
CA MET A 205 7.21 5.96 -18.80
C MET A 205 7.96 7.21 -19.24
N SER A 206 7.91 8.27 -18.42
CA SER A 206 8.63 9.52 -18.66
C SER A 206 10.12 9.36 -18.36
N ARG A 207 10.93 10.33 -18.83
CA ARG A 207 12.35 10.42 -18.49
C ARG A 207 12.62 10.64 -17.01
N SER A 208 11.63 11.12 -16.25
CA SER A 208 11.69 11.35 -14.80
C SER A 208 11.14 10.18 -13.99
N CYS A 209 11.12 8.97 -14.56
CA CYS A 209 10.58 7.75 -13.96
C CYS A 209 9.09 7.84 -13.56
N GLY A 210 8.33 8.73 -14.20
CA GLY A 210 6.88 8.88 -13.98
C GLY A 210 6.09 8.02 -14.95
N CYS A 211 5.02 7.38 -14.46
CA CYS A 211 4.14 6.60 -15.32
C CYS A 211 3.13 7.54 -16.02
N ARG A 212 3.01 7.40 -17.35
CA ARG A 212 1.92 8.01 -18.11
C ARG A 212 0.85 6.95 -18.34
N CYS A 213 -0.32 7.18 -17.76
CA CYS A 213 -1.38 6.18 -17.75
C CYS A 213 -2.10 6.07 -19.10
N ALA A 214 -2.56 4.86 -19.41
CA ALA A 214 -3.56 4.62 -20.43
C ALA A 214 -4.95 5.02 -19.90
N GLU A 215 -5.96 4.91 -20.76
CA GLU A 215 -7.35 5.11 -20.33
C GLU A 215 -7.70 4.11 -19.20
N GLY A 216 -8.38 4.59 -18.16
CA GLY A 216 -8.70 3.79 -16.97
C GLY A 216 -7.54 3.58 -15.97
N GLY A 217 -6.36 4.15 -16.21
CA GLY A 217 -5.26 4.15 -15.24
C GLY A 217 -5.22 5.42 -14.39
N TYR A 218 -5.00 5.27 -13.09
CA TYR A 218 -5.09 6.36 -12.11
C TYR A 218 -3.82 6.53 -11.26
N GLY A 219 -3.54 7.78 -10.89
CA GLY A 219 -2.45 8.14 -9.99
C GLY A 219 -1.06 7.96 -10.58
N ARG A 220 -0.03 8.03 -9.72
CA ARG A 220 1.38 8.00 -10.14
C ARG A 220 1.83 6.65 -10.69
N ASP A 221 1.18 5.57 -10.26
CA ASP A 221 1.54 4.20 -10.61
C ASP A 221 0.61 3.63 -11.70
N CYS A 222 -0.37 4.41 -12.18
CA CYS A 222 -1.39 3.96 -13.13
C CYS A 222 -2.22 2.76 -12.67
N LEU A 223 -2.65 2.78 -11.41
CA LEU A 223 -3.50 1.73 -10.85
C LEU A 223 -4.87 1.65 -11.58
N PRO A 224 -5.51 0.48 -11.66
CA PRO A 224 -6.72 0.27 -12.45
C PRO A 224 -7.99 0.89 -11.85
N VAL A 225 -7.91 1.41 -10.62
CA VAL A 225 -9.02 2.12 -9.96
C VAL A 225 -8.51 3.41 -9.33
N TYR A 226 -9.35 4.44 -9.36
CA TYR A 226 -9.11 5.65 -8.59
C TYR A 226 -9.25 5.36 -7.10
N LEU A 227 -8.18 5.60 -6.34
CA LEU A 227 -8.20 5.53 -4.89
C LEU A 227 -8.13 6.96 -4.34
N PRO A 228 -9.14 7.41 -3.58
CA PRO A 228 -9.12 8.73 -2.95
C PRO A 228 -7.86 8.89 -2.09
N HIS A 229 -7.16 10.00 -2.26
CA HIS A 229 -6.10 10.35 -1.32
C HIS A 229 -6.75 10.99 -0.09
N VAL A 230 -6.56 10.37 1.06
CA VAL A 230 -6.98 10.94 2.33
C VAL A 230 -5.74 11.60 2.93
N ASP A 231 -5.69 12.93 2.88
CA ASP A 231 -4.79 13.67 3.78
C ASP A 231 -5.24 13.26 5.19
N GLY A 232 -4.36 12.62 5.97
CA GLY A 232 -4.71 12.11 7.30
C GLY A 232 -5.43 13.17 8.15
N CYS A 233 -6.18 12.75 9.15
CA CYS A 233 -7.04 13.60 10.00
C CYS A 233 -6.30 14.68 10.85
N ASN A 234 -5.14 15.17 10.42
CA ASN A 234 -4.47 16.36 10.96
C ASN A 234 -5.20 17.67 10.63
N ARG A 235 -6.36 17.60 9.96
CA ARG A 235 -7.31 18.70 9.79
C ARG A 235 -8.70 18.34 10.31
N THR A 236 -8.80 17.86 11.53
CA THR A 236 -9.91 18.39 12.35
C THR A 236 -9.55 19.87 12.57
N PRO A 237 -10.25 20.85 11.97
CA PRO A 237 -10.19 22.20 12.54
C PRO A 237 -10.49 22.02 14.03
N ASP A 238 -9.63 22.60 14.89
CA ASP A 238 -9.87 22.61 16.32
C ASP A 238 -11.35 22.87 16.55
N MET A 239 -12.00 21.98 17.31
CA MET A 239 -13.36 22.23 17.75
C MET A 239 -13.34 23.65 18.33
N PRO A 240 -14.12 24.61 17.80
CA PRO A 240 -14.07 25.96 18.29
C PRO A 240 -14.33 25.89 19.79
N LEU A 241 -13.37 26.38 20.58
CA LEU A 241 -13.52 26.49 22.01
C LEU A 241 -14.75 27.38 22.25
N LEU A 242 -15.89 26.76 22.50
CA LEU A 242 -17.09 27.41 22.99
C LEU A 242 -16.82 27.80 24.44
N ILE A 243 -16.07 28.90 24.62
CA ILE A 243 -15.95 29.58 25.90
C ILE A 243 -17.32 30.20 26.17
N HIS A 244 -18.16 29.49 26.91
CA HIS A 244 -19.34 30.08 27.52
C HIS A 244 -18.87 30.94 28.70
N MET A 245 -18.64 32.22 28.45
CA MET A 245 -18.63 33.22 29.51
C MET A 245 -20.08 33.52 29.89
N ALA A 246 -20.60 32.78 30.88
CA ALA A 246 -21.87 33.12 31.51
C ALA A 246 -21.62 34.25 32.53
N THR A 247 -21.83 35.49 32.11
CA THR A 247 -22.03 36.61 33.04
C THR A 247 -23.42 36.50 33.63
N LEU A 248 -23.51 36.20 34.94
CA LEU A 248 -24.76 36.30 35.69
C LEU A 248 -25.12 37.79 35.82
N THR A 249 -26.09 38.24 35.04
CA THR A 249 -26.80 39.49 35.31
C THR A 249 -28.23 39.19 35.74
N GLU A 250 -28.59 39.81 36.86
CA GLU A 250 -29.89 39.70 37.51
C GLU A 250 -31.02 40.20 36.57
N THR A 251 -31.94 39.30 36.25
CA THR A 251 -33.36 39.54 35.94
C THR A 251 -33.72 40.63 34.90
N ARG A 252 -33.93 40.24 33.63
CA ARG A 252 -35.17 40.47 32.83
C ARG A 252 -34.95 40.21 31.32
N SER A 253 -35.68 39.22 30.79
CA SER A 253 -36.36 39.17 29.47
C SER A 253 -35.68 39.67 28.17
N LEU A 254 -35.62 38.73 27.21
CA LEU A 254 -35.89 38.77 25.75
C LEU A 254 -34.72 38.68 24.73
N THR A 255 -34.79 37.57 23.95
CA THR A 255 -34.38 37.27 22.56
C THR A 255 -32.90 37.44 22.13
N PRO A 256 -32.22 36.37 21.65
CA PRO A 256 -30.87 36.47 21.09
C PRO A 256 -30.88 36.96 19.63
N THR A 257 -30.20 38.08 19.39
CA THR A 257 -29.87 38.59 18.05
C THR A 257 -28.56 37.96 17.58
N TRP A 258 -28.54 37.42 16.36
CA TRP A 258 -27.33 36.84 15.75
C TRP A 258 -26.60 37.88 14.91
N THR A 259 -25.32 38.12 15.18
CA THR A 259 -24.42 38.87 14.31
C THR A 259 -23.25 37.98 13.89
N THR A 260 -23.20 37.63 12.60
CA THR A 260 -22.07 36.95 11.97
C THR A 260 -21.10 37.98 11.42
N THR A 261 -19.85 37.97 11.90
CA THR A 261 -18.75 38.76 11.35
C THR A 261 -18.09 37.95 10.22
N PRO A 262 -18.10 38.41 8.95
CA PRO A 262 -17.44 37.68 7.88
C PRO A 262 -15.93 37.99 7.84
N THR A 263 -15.10 36.96 7.95
CA THR A 263 -13.67 36.99 7.60
C THR A 263 -13.50 36.74 6.09
N PRO A 264 -12.55 37.40 5.41
CA PRO A 264 -12.48 37.40 3.95
C PRO A 264 -11.98 36.05 3.40
N SER A 265 -12.78 35.43 2.53
CA SER A 265 -12.39 34.26 1.73
C SER A 265 -11.46 34.69 0.59
N LEU A 266 -10.27 34.11 0.52
CA LEU A 266 -9.39 34.16 -0.64
C LEU A 266 -10.06 33.47 -1.84
N SER A 267 -10.02 34.17 -2.97
CA SER A 267 -10.78 33.96 -4.19
C SER A 267 -10.51 32.62 -4.88
N ALA A 268 -11.59 31.95 -5.31
CA ALA A 268 -11.56 30.89 -6.31
C ALA A 268 -11.47 31.51 -7.72
N THR A 269 -10.46 31.12 -8.49
CA THR A 269 -10.36 31.43 -9.92
C THR A 269 -11.30 30.52 -10.71
N HIS A 270 -12.39 31.10 -11.23
CA HIS A 270 -13.24 30.49 -12.25
C HIS A 270 -12.57 30.62 -13.63
N TYR A 271 -12.34 29.49 -14.30
CA TYR A 271 -12.16 29.47 -15.76
C TYR A 271 -13.54 29.18 -16.40
N GLY A 272 -14.05 30.16 -17.15
CA GLY A 272 -15.14 29.98 -18.11
C GLY A 272 -14.59 29.76 -19.53
N PRO A 273 -15.40 29.21 -20.45
CA PRO A 273 -14.97 28.87 -21.80
C PRO A 273 -14.97 30.11 -22.71
N THR A 274 -14.06 30.16 -23.67
CA THR A 274 -14.13 31.04 -24.83
C THR A 274 -14.20 30.20 -26.09
N GLU A 275 -15.01 30.67 -27.05
CA GLU A 275 -15.12 30.20 -28.44
C GLU A 275 -13.77 29.92 -29.12
#